data_AF-A0A3C1L055-F1
#
_entry.id   AF-A0A3C1L055-F1
#
_cell.length_a   1.000
_cell.length_b   1.000
_cell.length_c   1.000
_cell.angle_alpha   90.00
_cell.angle_beta   90.00
_cell.angle_gamma   90.00
#
_symmetry.space_group_name_H-M   'P 1'
#
loop_
_entity.id
_entity.type
_entity.pdbx_description
1 polymer ?
#
loop_
_entity_poly.entity_id
_entity_poly.type
_entity_poly.pdbx_seq_one_letter_code
_entity_poly.pdbx_strand_id
1 'polypeptide(L)' 'MTDPADQSDRGVAAQPPLEDKPASLSAPANAAGGWGALVSTMRHGLSEMGVGRTLKTLGALNQREGFDCPGCAWP' A
#
# COMPACT_ATOMS: atom_id res chain seq x y z
N MET A 1 29.45 -3.15 19.41
CA MET A 1 30.52 -3.60 18.51
C MET A 1 30.13 -4.99 18.04
N THR A 2 29.24 -5.04 17.06
CA THR A 2 28.72 -6.29 16.49
C THR A 2 29.77 -6.86 15.56
N ASP A 3 29.99 -8.17 15.64
CA ASP A 3 30.97 -8.91 14.87
C ASP A 3 30.68 -8.80 13.34
N PRO A 4 31.62 -8.33 12.51
CA PRO A 4 31.44 -8.25 11.06
C PRO A 4 31.38 -9.60 10.33
N ALA A 5 31.57 -10.73 11.04
CA ALA A 5 31.58 -12.08 10.46
C ALA A 5 30.24 -12.84 10.52
N ASP A 6 29.21 -12.34 11.21
CA ASP A 6 27.88 -12.99 11.27
C ASP A 6 26.92 -12.50 10.16
N GLN A 7 27.43 -12.49 8.92
CA GLN A 7 26.63 -12.23 7.71
C GLN A 7 26.37 -13.53 6.96
N SER A 8 25.88 -14.56 7.66
CA SER A 8 25.27 -15.70 6.99
C SER A 8 24.06 -15.19 6.21
N ASP A 9 24.20 -15.12 4.90
CA ASP A 9 23.14 -14.85 3.94
C ASP A 9 21.90 -15.70 4.28
N ARG A 10 20.88 -15.07 4.87
CA ARG A 10 19.62 -15.71 5.26
C ARG A 10 18.71 -15.98 4.05
N GLY A 11 19.23 -15.90 2.82
CA GLY A 11 18.44 -16.09 1.60
C GLY A 11 17.35 -15.03 1.41
N VAL A 12 17.48 -13.88 2.10
CA VAL A 12 16.52 -12.78 2.00
C VAL A 12 16.94 -11.89 0.84
N ALA A 13 16.42 -12.18 -0.34
CA ALA A 13 16.52 -11.28 -1.49
C ALA A 13 15.40 -10.23 -1.43
N ALA A 14 15.66 -9.03 -1.97
CA ALA A 14 14.62 -8.02 -2.18
C ALA A 14 13.58 -8.45 -3.23
N GLN A 15 13.93 -9.44 -4.04
CA GLN A 15 13.07 -9.98 -5.08
C GLN A 15 12.07 -10.98 -4.48
N PRO A 16 10.82 -10.98 -4.96
CA PRO A 16 9.88 -12.04 -4.64
C PRO A 16 10.42 -13.40 -5.12
N PRO A 17 10.00 -14.50 -4.51
CA PRO A 17 10.38 -15.84 -4.96
C PRO A 17 9.99 -16.05 -6.43
N LEU A 18 10.77 -16.88 -7.13
CA LEU A 18 10.48 -17.21 -8.53
C LEU A 18 9.15 -17.98 -8.59
N GLU A 19 8.18 -17.43 -9.31
CA GLU A 19 6.92 -18.12 -9.57
C GLU A 19 7.05 -19.06 -10.77
N ASP A 20 6.53 -20.28 -10.64
CA ASP A 20 6.55 -21.30 -11.70
C ASP A 20 5.63 -20.95 -12.88
N LYS A 21 4.66 -20.05 -12.67
CA LYS A 21 3.65 -19.67 -13.66
C LYS A 21 3.90 -18.24 -14.15
N PRO A 22 3.78 -17.98 -15.46
CA PRO A 22 3.88 -16.62 -15.98
C PRO A 22 2.70 -15.77 -15.51
N ALA A 23 2.94 -14.47 -15.30
CA ALA A 23 1.89 -13.51 -14.97
C ALA A 23 0.86 -13.42 -16.11
N SER A 24 -0.42 -13.45 -15.74
CA SER A 24 -1.51 -13.18 -16.68
C SER A 24 -1.61 -11.67 -16.91
N LEU A 25 -1.45 -11.23 -18.16
CA LEU A 25 -1.51 -9.83 -18.53
C LEU A 25 -2.90 -9.50 -19.08
N SER A 26 -3.45 -8.37 -18.63
CA SER A 26 -4.70 -7.83 -19.11
C SER A 26 -4.60 -6.30 -19.20
N ALA A 27 -5.58 -5.68 -19.86
CA ALA A 27 -5.67 -4.23 -19.85
C ALA A 27 -5.90 -3.72 -18.41
N PRO A 28 -5.26 -2.61 -18.00
CA PRO A 28 -5.49 -2.02 -16.69
C PRO A 28 -6.98 -1.70 -16.46
N ALA A 29 -7.44 -1.90 -15.23
CA ALA A 29 -8.76 -1.45 -14.83
C ALA A 29 -8.82 0.08 -14.85
N ASN A 30 -9.99 0.63 -15.19
CA ASN A 30 -10.22 2.09 -15.17
C ASN A 30 -10.30 2.67 -13.75
N ALA A 31 -10.38 1.83 -12.73
CA ALA A 31 -10.47 2.23 -11.33
C ALA A 31 -9.58 1.33 -10.46
N ALA A 32 -8.92 1.94 -9.47
CA ALA A 32 -8.06 1.24 -8.53
C ALA A 32 -8.84 0.35 -7.54
N GLY A 33 -10.14 0.60 -7.35
CA GLY A 33 -11.00 -0.14 -6.44
C GLY A 33 -12.48 0.01 -6.77
N GLY A 34 -13.31 -0.84 -6.15
CA GLY A 34 -14.77 -0.84 -6.31
C GLY A 34 -15.51 -0.33 -5.07
N TRP A 35 -16.84 -0.48 -5.08
CA TRP A 35 -17.73 -0.05 -4.00
C TRP A 35 -17.36 -0.61 -2.62
N GLY A 36 -16.86 -1.84 -2.56
CA GLY A 36 -16.40 -2.45 -1.31
C GLY A 36 -15.25 -1.67 -0.67
N ALA A 37 -14.34 -1.13 -1.48
CA ALA A 37 -13.24 -0.29 -0.99
C ALA A 37 -13.77 1.03 -0.41
N LEU A 38 -14.71 1.70 -1.10
CA LEU A 38 -15.34 2.92 -0.58
C LEU A 38 -16.04 2.68 0.76
N VAL A 39 -16.85 1.62 0.85
CA VAL A 39 -17.60 1.31 2.08
C VAL A 39 -16.65 0.98 3.23
N SER A 40 -15.61 0.18 2.98
CA SER A 40 -14.60 -0.14 3.99
C SER A 40 -13.88 1.12 4.49
N THR A 41 -13.43 1.99 3.58
CA THR A 41 -12.77 3.24 3.92
C THR A 41 -13.66 4.16 4.75
N MET A 42 -14.94 4.31 4.36
CA MET A 42 -15.89 5.13 5.12
C MET A 42 -16.18 4.52 6.49
N ARG A 43 -16.36 3.19 6.58
CA ARG A 43 -16.62 2.51 7.86
C ARG A 43 -15.50 2.77 8.85
N HIS A 44 -14.25 2.54 8.46
CA HIS A 44 -13.10 2.73 9.34
C HIS A 44 -12.79 4.20 9.59
N GLY A 45 -12.88 5.07 8.59
CA GLY A 45 -12.68 6.50 8.79
C GLY A 45 -13.65 7.05 9.84
N LEU A 46 -14.94 6.74 9.68
CA LEU A 46 -15.97 7.22 10.60
C LEU A 46 -15.85 6.59 12.00
N SER A 47 -15.55 5.29 12.11
CA SER A 47 -15.42 4.63 13.43
C SER A 47 -14.17 5.06 14.19
N GLU A 48 -13.02 5.14 13.52
CA GLU A 48 -11.73 5.38 14.18
C GLU A 48 -11.42 6.87 14.33
N MET A 49 -11.82 7.69 13.34
CA MET A 49 -11.45 9.11 13.31
C MET A 49 -12.64 10.05 13.58
N GLY A 50 -13.87 9.62 13.32
CA GLY A 50 -15.06 10.46 13.36
C GLY A 50 -15.22 11.34 12.11
N VAL A 51 -16.40 11.94 11.94
CA VAL A 51 -16.81 12.62 10.70
C VAL A 51 -15.83 13.72 10.27
N GLY A 52 -15.52 14.68 11.15
CA GLY A 52 -14.70 15.85 10.80
C GLY A 52 -13.28 15.49 10.36
N ARG A 53 -12.61 14.61 11.12
CA ARG A 53 -11.25 14.15 10.76
C ARG A 53 -11.25 13.26 9.52
N THR A 54 -12.31 12.48 9.29
CA THR A 54 -12.47 11.66 8.07
C THR A 54 -12.53 12.53 6.84
N LEU A 55 -13.42 13.52 6.82
CA LEU A 55 -13.56 14.41 5.66
C LEU A 55 -12.27 15.18 5.37
N LYS A 56 -11.62 15.72 6.41
CA LYS A 56 -10.34 16.42 6.26
C LYS A 56 -9.24 15.50 5.70
N THR A 57 -9.11 14.29 6.24
CA THR A 57 -8.06 13.34 5.84
C THR A 57 -8.28 12.82 4.44
N LEU A 58 -9.49 12.33 4.13
CA LEU A 58 -9.82 11.85 2.79
C LEU A 58 -9.72 12.98 1.76
N GLY A 59 -10.12 14.20 2.13
CA GLY A 59 -9.93 15.38 1.29
C GLY A 59 -8.46 15.65 0.97
N ALA A 60 -7.54 15.46 1.93
CA ALA A 60 -6.11 15.62 1.69
C ALA A 60 -5.50 14.49 0.84
N LEU A 61 -6.01 13.25 0.96
CA LEU A 61 -5.48 12.08 0.25
C LEU A 61 -6.04 11.92 -1.18
N ASN A 62 -7.30 12.30 -1.43
CA ASN A 62 -7.98 12.10 -2.70
C ASN A 62 -7.62 13.19 -3.72
N GLN A 63 -6.33 13.30 -4.05
CA GLN A 63 -5.81 14.23 -5.04
C GLN A 63 -5.58 13.52 -6.38
N ARG A 64 -6.10 14.11 -7.46
CA ARG A 64 -5.99 13.53 -8.82
C ARG A 64 -4.54 13.47 -9.31
N GLU A 65 -3.74 14.45 -8.91
CA GLU A 65 -2.33 14.63 -9.29
C GLU A 65 -1.39 13.89 -8.33
N GLY A 66 -1.93 13.20 -7.33
CA GLY A 66 -1.19 12.51 -6.27
C GLY A 66 -1.04 13.35 -5.00
N PHE A 67 -0.55 12.71 -3.95
CA PHE A 67 -0.23 13.32 -2.67
C PHE A 67 1.08 12.73 -2.15
N ASP A 68 1.77 13.47 -1.27
CA ASP A 68 2.99 12.98 -0.64
C ASP A 68 2.65 11.94 0.44
N CYS A 69 2.77 10.66 0.09
CA CYS A 69 2.61 9.59 1.06
C CYS A 69 3.80 9.57 2.03
N PRO A 70 3.61 9.75 3.34
CA PRO A 70 4.70 9.72 4.32
C PRO A 70 5.28 8.31 4.48
N GLY A 71 4.57 7.28 4.01
CA GLY A 71 5.14 5.97 3.77
C GLY A 71 5.85 5.98 2.42
N CYS A 72 7.17 6.14 2.41
CA CYS A 72 7.96 5.67 1.28
C CYS A 72 7.58 4.20 1.05
N ALA A 73 6.94 3.92 -0.09
CA ALA A 73 6.41 2.61 -0.39
C ALA A 73 7.53 1.71 -0.93
N TRP A 74 8.20 1.02 0.00
CA TRP A 74 8.98 -0.23 -0.17
C TRP A 74 10.34 -0.12 -0.91
N PRO A 75 11.33 -1.01 -0.64
CA PRO A 75 12.46 -1.20 -1.55
C PRO A 75 12.01 -1.73 -2.92
#